data_AF-A0A8W8NYL8-F1
#
_entry.id   AF-A0A8W8NYL8-F1
#
_cell.length_a   1.000
_cell.length_b   1.000
_cell.length_c   1.000
_cell.angle_alpha   90.00
_cell.angle_beta   90.00
_cell.angle_gamma   90.00
#
_symmetry.space_group_name_H-M   'P 1'
#
loop_
_entity.id
_entity.type
_entity.pdbx_description
1 polymer ?
#
loop_
_entity_poly.entity_id
_entity_poly.type
_entity_poly.pdbx_seq_one_letter_code
_entity_poly.pdbx_strand_id
1 'polypeptide(L)'
;MQNIVWFRAIFVNRDRGYYKSSMGGVRVREETDEQLKLVKEPSLQSFGIVIAFMACGYGAAVYSEDSSLWKLVYVVSGLFVGLACIEDWEYCDFNRTTNELRQKRYTVYDKILHLFSTKNDQIVVTSLSDIVDVEVEEQYVRYFGNTYQTVMVYDTGIRIGVTESFIYGNKSDQEAIADKIRTFLRLGERPGVVDGDTSSSSGDEEDFEHVDPEELKDDLGKPL
;
A
#
# COMPACT_ATOMS: atom_id res chain seq x y z
N MET A 1 1.27 32.11 15.81
CA MET A 1 0.98 32.30 14.37
C MET A 1 1.68 31.29 13.43
N GLN A 2 2.54 30.38 13.91
CA GLN A 2 3.13 29.32 13.06
C GLN A 2 2.18 28.16 12.72
N ASN A 3 1.19 27.86 13.57
CA ASN A 3 0.30 26.70 13.37
C ASN A 3 -0.69 26.85 12.20
N ILE A 4 -1.01 28.07 11.79
CA ILE A 4 -1.92 28.34 10.66
C ILE A 4 -1.21 28.20 9.31
N VAL A 5 0.11 28.44 9.28
CA VAL A 5 0.94 28.25 8.08
C VAL A 5 1.02 26.77 7.71
N TRP A 6 1.00 25.87 8.70
CA TRP A 6 0.97 24.42 8.49
C TRP A 6 -0.35 23.91 7.92
N PHE A 7 -1.49 24.39 8.43
CA PHE A 7 -2.80 24.05 7.85
C PHE A 7 -2.92 24.53 6.40
N ARG A 8 -2.37 25.71 6.08
CA ARG A 8 -2.24 26.14 4.68
C ARG A 8 -1.23 25.29 3.91
N ALA A 9 -0.11 24.84 4.47
CA ALA A 9 0.82 23.97 3.75
C ALA A 9 0.20 22.61 3.38
N ILE A 10 -0.67 22.06 4.24
CA ILE A 10 -1.43 20.83 3.99
C ILE A 10 -2.49 21.02 2.90
N PHE A 11 -3.15 22.19 2.82
CA PHE A 11 -4.27 22.44 1.89
C PHE A 11 -3.93 23.25 0.62
N VAL A 12 -2.88 24.07 0.63
CA VAL A 12 -2.61 25.12 -0.40
C VAL A 12 -1.49 24.74 -1.36
N ASN A 13 -0.67 23.72 -1.09
CA ASN A 13 0.34 23.26 -2.07
C ASN A 13 -0.26 22.27 -3.09
N ARG A 14 -1.49 22.58 -3.55
CA ARG A 14 -2.32 21.80 -4.47
C ARG A 14 -2.44 22.52 -5.81
N ASP A 15 -1.33 23.00 -6.38
CA ASP A 15 -1.30 23.48 -7.77
C ASP A 15 0.14 23.50 -8.31
N ARG A 16 0.57 22.36 -8.85
CA ARG A 16 1.40 22.22 -10.07
C ARG A 16 1.81 20.76 -10.26
N GLY A 17 1.22 20.10 -11.25
CA GLY A 17 1.64 18.78 -11.75
C GLY A 17 0.50 17.79 -11.85
N TYR A 18 -0.06 17.66 -13.06
CA TYR A 18 -0.90 16.58 -13.59
C TYR A 18 -1.73 15.76 -12.59
N TYR A 19 -3.01 16.11 -12.50
CA TYR A 19 -4.04 15.32 -11.84
C TYR A 19 -4.32 14.02 -12.63
N LYS A 20 -3.67 12.92 -12.26
CA LYS A 20 -4.31 11.60 -12.34
C LYS A 20 -4.76 11.27 -10.92
N SER A 21 -6.06 11.43 -10.67
CA SER A 21 -6.70 11.21 -9.37
C SER A 21 -6.65 9.73 -9.00
N SER A 22 -5.50 9.25 -8.55
CA SER A 22 -5.38 7.96 -7.88
C SER A 22 -5.67 8.19 -6.40
N MET A 23 -6.86 7.80 -5.96
CA MET A 23 -7.25 7.80 -4.55
C MET A 23 -6.31 6.85 -3.80
N GLY A 24 -5.33 7.39 -3.08
CA GLY A 24 -4.42 6.62 -2.21
C GLY A 24 -3.21 5.96 -2.88
N GLY A 25 -2.86 6.38 -4.10
CA GLY A 25 -1.74 5.82 -4.87
C GLY A 25 -0.35 6.29 -4.43
N VAL A 26 0.63 5.39 -4.52
CA VAL A 26 2.07 5.72 -4.40
C VAL A 26 2.45 6.65 -5.55
N ARG A 27 3.22 7.70 -5.25
CA ARG A 27 3.70 8.64 -6.26
C ARG A 27 5.22 8.67 -6.29
N VAL A 28 5.77 8.76 -7.48
CA VAL A 28 7.19 9.02 -7.69
C VAL A 28 7.44 10.50 -7.46
N ARG A 29 8.22 10.84 -6.43
CA ARG A 29 8.58 12.23 -6.11
C ARG A 29 9.82 12.68 -6.86
N GLU A 30 10.83 11.82 -6.90
CA GLU A 30 12.09 12.06 -7.59
C GLU A 30 12.48 10.77 -8.31
N GLU A 31 12.83 10.92 -9.59
CA GLU A 31 13.30 9.85 -10.46
C GLU A 31 14.61 10.35 -11.06
N THR A 32 15.71 9.78 -10.61
CA THR A 32 17.06 10.03 -11.12
C THR A 32 17.76 8.68 -11.25
N ASP A 33 18.73 8.54 -12.14
CA ASP A 33 19.47 7.28 -12.35
C ASP A 33 20.13 6.71 -11.09
N GLU A 34 20.34 7.55 -10.08
CA GLU A 34 20.96 7.22 -8.80
C GLU A 34 19.97 7.08 -7.64
N GLN A 35 18.80 7.70 -7.73
CA GLN A 35 17.85 7.77 -6.62
C GLN A 35 16.40 7.73 -7.12
N LEU A 36 15.60 6.82 -6.55
CA LEU A 36 14.17 6.73 -6.78
C LEU A 36 13.42 6.92 -5.46
N LYS A 37 12.59 7.97 -5.37
CA LYS A 37 11.77 8.25 -4.18
C LYS A 37 10.31 8.02 -4.46
N LEU A 38 9.73 7.07 -3.75
CA LEU A 38 8.31 6.78 -3.74
C LEU A 38 7.69 7.31 -2.45
N VAL A 39 6.56 8.01 -2.57
CA VAL A 39 5.84 8.57 -1.43
C VAL A 39 4.36 8.23 -1.55
N LYS A 40 3.82 7.65 -0.49
CA LYS A 40 2.38 7.53 -0.27
C LYS A 40 1.95 8.65 0.67
N GLU A 41 1.05 9.49 0.17
CA GLU A 41 0.41 10.52 0.99
C GLU A 41 -1.00 10.08 1.36
N PRO A 42 -1.50 10.48 2.55
CA PRO A 42 -2.84 10.17 2.98
C PRO A 42 -3.86 10.72 1.99
N SER A 43 -4.85 9.90 1.70
CA SER A 43 -5.95 10.25 0.81
C SER A 43 -6.82 11.37 1.42
N LEU A 44 -7.47 12.17 0.55
CA LEU A 44 -8.48 13.14 1.00
C LEU A 44 -9.64 12.47 1.76
N GLN A 45 -9.90 11.19 1.48
CA GLN A 45 -10.94 10.41 2.15
C GLN A 45 -10.62 10.21 3.63
N SER A 46 -9.37 9.90 3.97
CA SER A 46 -8.97 9.75 5.38
C SER A 46 -9.12 11.05 6.17
N PHE A 47 -8.82 12.20 5.56
CA PHE A 47 -9.12 13.52 6.16
C PHE A 47 -10.63 13.75 6.34
N GLY A 48 -11.46 13.26 5.41
CA GLY A 48 -12.92 13.30 5.54
C GLY A 48 -13.43 12.55 6.77
N ILE A 49 -12.84 11.40 7.09
CA ILE A 49 -13.18 10.59 8.27
C ILE A 49 -12.88 11.36 9.57
N VAL A 50 -11.75 12.07 9.62
CA VAL A 50 -11.40 12.92 10.78
C VAL A 50 -12.48 13.98 11.00
N ILE A 51 -12.89 14.67 9.94
CA ILE A 51 -13.93 15.71 10.01
C ILE A 51 -15.27 15.10 10.43
N ALA A 52 -15.61 13.90 9.95
CA ALA A 52 -16.85 13.22 10.31
C ALA A 52 -16.91 12.86 11.81
N PHE A 53 -15.85 12.27 12.36
CA PHE A 53 -15.79 11.97 13.80
C PHE A 53 -15.75 13.23 14.66
N MET A 54 -15.06 14.28 14.20
CA MET A 54 -15.09 15.60 14.85
C MET A 54 -16.49 16.20 14.88
N ALA A 55 -17.22 16.15 13.77
CA ALA A 55 -18.59 16.63 13.68
C ALA A 55 -19.53 15.82 14.58
N CYS A 56 -19.35 14.51 14.65
CA CYS A 56 -20.10 13.63 15.53
C CYS A 56 -19.84 13.94 17.02
N GLY A 57 -18.58 14.07 17.42
CA GLY A 57 -18.20 14.44 18.80
C GLY A 57 -18.69 15.83 19.20
N TYR A 58 -18.62 16.78 18.28
CA TYR A 58 -19.19 18.12 18.49
C TYR A 58 -20.72 18.09 18.60
N GLY A 59 -21.40 17.32 17.74
CA GLY A 59 -22.85 17.11 17.84
C GLY A 59 -23.23 16.54 19.21
N ALA A 60 -22.54 15.50 19.67
CA ALA A 60 -22.77 14.93 21.00
C ALA A 60 -22.57 15.97 22.12
N ALA A 61 -21.57 16.85 22.01
CA ALA A 61 -21.33 17.92 22.98
C ALA A 61 -22.43 19.00 22.99
N VAL A 62 -23.00 19.34 21.84
CA VAL A 62 -24.07 20.37 21.75
C VAL A 62 -25.40 19.82 22.25
N TYR A 63 -25.74 18.58 21.92
CA TYR A 63 -27.01 17.96 22.32
C TYR A 63 -26.99 17.34 23.72
N SER A 64 -25.83 17.18 24.34
CA SER A 64 -25.72 16.72 25.73
C SER A 64 -26.02 17.85 26.74
N GLU A 65 -26.72 17.52 27.80
CA GLU A 65 -26.96 18.39 28.97
C GLU A 65 -25.85 18.30 30.03
N ASP A 66 -24.77 17.57 29.76
CA ASP A 66 -23.68 17.36 30.72
C ASP A 66 -22.87 18.64 30.99
N SER A 67 -22.06 18.58 32.06
CA SER A 67 -21.11 19.65 32.39
C SER A 67 -20.12 19.95 31.25
N SER A 68 -19.58 21.17 31.22
CA SER A 68 -18.60 21.60 30.21
C SER A 68 -17.38 20.68 30.10
N LEU A 69 -17.01 19.97 31.17
CA LEU A 69 -15.89 19.02 31.15
C LEU A 69 -16.21 17.76 30.34
N TRP A 70 -17.40 17.21 30.49
CA TRP A 70 -17.86 16.05 29.70
C TRP A 70 -18.02 16.39 28.23
N LYS A 71 -18.47 17.61 27.93
CA LYS A 71 -18.53 18.13 26.55
C LYS A 71 -17.17 18.19 25.88
N LEU A 72 -16.13 18.62 26.61
CA LEU A 72 -14.75 18.57 26.11
C LEU A 72 -14.29 17.14 25.85
N VAL A 73 -14.64 16.18 26.72
CA VAL A 73 -14.31 14.77 26.51
C VAL A 73 -14.92 14.25 25.21
N TYR A 74 -16.17 14.59 24.88
CA TYR A 74 -16.81 14.16 23.62
C TYR A 74 -16.11 14.72 22.37
N VAL A 75 -15.68 15.98 22.40
CA VAL A 75 -14.97 16.59 21.27
C VAL A 75 -13.55 16.02 21.14
N VAL A 76 -12.83 15.89 22.26
CA VAL A 76 -11.46 15.36 22.27
C VAL A 76 -11.43 13.88 21.89
N SER A 77 -12.40 13.08 22.32
CA SER A 77 -12.50 11.68 21.92
C SER A 77 -12.83 11.54 20.43
N GLY A 78 -13.74 12.38 19.90
CA GLY A 78 -14.01 12.45 18.46
C GLY A 78 -12.77 12.82 17.63
N LEU A 79 -11.97 13.77 18.12
CA LEU A 79 -10.68 14.11 17.49
C LEU A 79 -9.72 12.94 17.53
N PHE A 80 -9.55 12.30 18.68
CA PHE A 80 -8.60 11.21 18.87
C PHE A 80 -8.96 10.00 18.00
N VAL A 81 -10.23 9.61 17.96
CA VAL A 81 -10.72 8.53 17.08
C VAL A 81 -10.54 8.91 15.61
N GLY A 82 -10.85 10.16 15.24
CA GLY A 82 -10.63 10.64 13.87
C GLY A 82 -9.17 10.55 13.45
N LEU A 83 -8.25 11.02 14.30
CA LEU A 83 -6.80 10.88 14.08
C LEU A 83 -6.36 9.42 14.04
N ALA A 84 -7.12 8.48 14.60
CA ALA A 84 -6.83 7.04 14.55
C ALA A 84 -7.04 6.43 13.18
N CYS A 85 -7.93 7.02 12.42
CA CYS A 85 -8.31 6.53 11.11
C CYS A 85 -7.55 7.22 9.97
N ILE A 86 -6.60 8.10 10.27
CA ILE A 86 -5.81 8.73 9.22
C ILE A 86 -4.82 7.72 8.64
N GLU A 87 -4.69 7.72 7.32
CA GLU A 87 -3.72 6.88 6.64
C GLU A 87 -2.29 7.35 6.98
N ASP A 88 -1.37 6.39 7.01
CA ASP A 88 0.03 6.69 7.28
C ASP A 88 0.74 7.25 6.05
N TRP A 89 1.74 8.08 6.31
CA TRP A 89 2.69 8.52 5.30
C TRP A 89 3.78 7.47 5.18
N GLU A 90 4.00 6.98 3.98
CA GLU A 90 5.05 6.02 3.70
C GLU A 90 6.03 6.63 2.69
N TYR A 91 7.31 6.51 2.99
CA TYR A 91 8.41 6.96 2.15
C TYR A 91 9.30 5.76 1.86
N CYS A 92 9.57 5.52 0.60
CA CYS A 92 10.47 4.47 0.16
C CYS A 92 11.52 5.11 -0.75
N ASP A 93 12.77 5.13 -0.28
CA ASP A 93 13.90 5.79 -0.92
C ASP A 93 14.92 4.73 -1.35
N PHE A 94 15.05 4.54 -2.65
CA PHE A 94 16.03 3.65 -3.24
C PHE A 94 17.25 4.47 -3.62
N ASN A 95 18.39 4.22 -2.97
CA ASN A 95 19.63 4.89 -3.30
C ASN A 95 20.65 3.90 -3.86
N ARG A 96 21.01 4.08 -5.12
CA ARG A 96 21.97 3.23 -5.83
C ARG A 96 23.42 3.51 -5.44
N THR A 97 23.74 4.76 -5.06
CA THR A 97 25.11 5.14 -4.66
C THR A 97 25.52 4.49 -3.33
N THR A 98 24.59 4.38 -2.39
CA THR A 98 24.81 3.74 -1.08
C THR A 98 24.41 2.26 -1.08
N ASN A 99 23.71 1.79 -2.12
CA ASN A 99 23.11 0.46 -2.18
C ASN A 99 22.12 0.18 -1.02
N GLU A 100 21.42 1.22 -0.56
CA GLU A 100 20.49 1.12 0.56
C GLU A 100 19.06 1.50 0.14
N LEU A 101 18.11 0.66 0.52
CA LEU A 101 16.68 0.89 0.46
C LEU A 101 16.26 1.38 1.84
N ARG A 102 15.75 2.60 1.92
CA ARG A 102 15.29 3.20 3.17
C ARG A 102 13.78 3.35 3.13
N GLN A 103 13.10 2.51 3.89
CA GLN A 103 11.66 2.59 4.09
C GLN A 103 11.39 3.30 5.41
N LYS A 104 10.61 4.37 5.36
CA LYS A 104 10.16 5.13 6.52
C LYS A 104 8.65 5.21 6.53
N ARG A 105 8.06 4.91 7.68
CA ARG A 105 6.63 5.11 7.93
C ARG A 105 6.48 6.18 8.99
N TYR A 106 5.56 7.09 8.76
CA TYR A 106 5.16 8.10 9.73
C TYR A 106 3.66 8.03 9.93
N THR A 107 3.26 7.63 11.12
CA THR A 107 1.88 7.81 11.56
C THR A 107 1.70 9.27 11.99
N VAL A 108 0.48 9.81 11.91
CA VAL A 108 0.21 11.17 12.43
C VAL A 108 0.41 11.22 13.93
N TYR A 109 0.12 10.11 14.61
CA TYR A 109 0.42 9.96 16.02
C TYR A 109 1.89 10.08 16.30
N ASP A 110 2.75 9.48 15.49
CA ASP A 110 4.19 9.64 15.66
C ASP A 110 4.58 11.09 15.50
N LYS A 111 3.99 11.86 14.57
CA LYS A 111 4.28 13.30 14.48
C LYS A 111 3.77 14.10 15.67
N ILE A 112 2.56 13.83 16.16
CA ILE A 112 1.99 14.49 17.34
C ILE A 112 2.81 14.12 18.58
N LEU A 113 3.10 12.83 18.78
CA LEU A 113 3.91 12.33 19.88
C LEU A 113 5.37 12.78 19.76
N HIS A 114 5.91 12.94 18.55
CA HIS A 114 7.24 13.50 18.32
C HIS A 114 7.32 14.97 18.74
N LEU A 115 6.19 15.69 18.66
CA LEU A 115 6.06 17.04 19.21
C LEU A 115 6.14 17.06 20.75
N PHE A 116 5.75 15.97 21.40
CA PHE A 116 5.75 15.81 22.86
C PHE A 116 6.91 14.96 23.40
N SER A 117 7.63 14.22 22.54
CA SER A 117 8.66 13.26 22.93
C SER A 117 9.61 12.96 21.77
N THR A 118 10.90 13.20 21.94
CA THR A 118 11.92 12.91 20.93
C THR A 118 12.17 11.40 20.83
N LYS A 119 11.33 10.69 20.08
CA LYS A 119 11.59 9.30 19.68
C LYS A 119 12.36 9.25 18.37
N ASN A 120 13.24 8.26 18.25
CA ASN A 120 13.97 7.98 17.02
C ASN A 120 13.02 7.41 15.96
N ASP A 121 13.06 7.98 14.75
CA ASP A 121 12.37 7.44 13.58
C ASP A 121 12.79 5.98 13.34
N GLN A 122 11.81 5.08 13.25
CA GLN A 122 12.07 3.71 12.81
C GLN A 122 12.27 3.71 11.29
N ILE A 123 13.54 3.63 10.87
CA ILE A 123 13.94 3.56 9.47
C ILE A 123 14.37 2.13 9.20
N VAL A 124 13.62 1.42 8.36
CA VAL A 124 14.03 0.10 7.89
C VAL A 124 15.01 0.32 6.76
N VAL A 125 16.24 -0.18 6.93
CA VAL A 125 17.30 -0.11 5.92
C VAL A 125 17.60 -1.52 5.45
N THR A 126 17.44 -1.76 4.16
CA THR A 126 17.76 -3.05 3.52
C THR A 126 18.70 -2.82 2.35
N SER A 127 19.54 -3.79 2.00
CA SER A 127 20.45 -3.65 0.85
C SER A 127 19.70 -3.82 -0.47
N LEU A 128 20.02 -2.99 -1.47
CA LEU A 128 19.41 -3.08 -2.81
C LEU A 128 19.77 -4.39 -3.51
N SER A 129 20.95 -4.95 -3.21
CA SER A 129 21.41 -6.23 -3.74
C SER A 129 20.53 -7.42 -3.39
N ASP A 130 19.78 -7.31 -2.30
CA ASP A 130 19.00 -8.42 -1.75
C ASP A 130 17.65 -8.54 -2.49
N ILE A 131 17.27 -7.54 -3.29
CA ILE A 131 16.03 -7.52 -4.05
C ILE A 131 16.27 -8.23 -5.39
N VAL A 132 15.51 -9.30 -5.64
CA VAL A 132 15.64 -10.17 -6.82
C VAL A 132 14.55 -9.91 -7.86
N ASP A 133 13.34 -9.56 -7.42
CA ASP A 133 12.25 -9.17 -8.30
C ASP A 133 11.26 -8.23 -7.59
N VAL A 134 10.35 -7.63 -8.34
CA VAL A 134 9.22 -6.86 -7.85
C VAL A 134 7.96 -7.41 -8.50
N GLU A 135 6.97 -7.84 -7.71
CA GLU A 135 5.69 -8.38 -8.17
C GLU A 135 4.54 -7.46 -7.74
N VAL A 136 3.40 -7.55 -8.42
CA VAL A 136 2.15 -6.90 -7.99
C VAL A 136 1.22 -7.97 -7.45
N GLU A 137 0.92 -7.91 -6.16
CA GLU A 137 -0.02 -8.81 -5.51
C GLU A 137 -1.43 -8.22 -5.55
N GLU A 138 -2.40 -9.06 -5.92
CA GLU A 138 -3.81 -8.74 -5.92
C GLU A 138 -4.49 -9.42 -4.74
N GLN A 139 -5.16 -8.63 -3.91
CA GLN A 139 -5.96 -9.12 -2.79
C GLN A 139 -7.42 -8.73 -2.98
N TYR A 140 -8.29 -9.74 -3.05
CA TYR A 140 -9.74 -9.56 -3.10
C TYR A 140 -10.31 -9.37 -1.70
N VAL A 141 -10.95 -8.23 -1.46
CA VAL A 141 -11.65 -7.93 -0.22
C VAL A 141 -13.15 -7.91 -0.50
N ARG A 142 -13.89 -8.83 0.13
CA ARG A 142 -15.31 -9.13 -0.12
C ARG A 142 -16.26 -7.92 -0.22
N TYR A 143 -15.95 -6.80 0.43
CA TYR A 143 -16.77 -5.58 0.42
C TYR A 143 -16.12 -4.38 -0.27
N PHE A 144 -14.81 -4.43 -0.50
CA PHE A 144 -14.04 -3.31 -1.03
C PHE A 144 -13.46 -3.59 -2.43
N GLY A 145 -13.73 -4.78 -2.98
CA GLY A 145 -13.28 -5.18 -4.31
C GLY A 145 -11.81 -5.59 -4.33
N ASN A 146 -11.21 -5.47 -5.51
CA ASN A 146 -9.82 -5.86 -5.74
C ASN A 146 -8.90 -4.73 -5.28
N THR A 147 -7.89 -5.10 -4.51
CA THR A 147 -6.85 -4.20 -4.01
C THR A 147 -5.51 -4.68 -4.51
N TYR A 148 -4.60 -3.77 -4.80
CA TYR A 148 -3.33 -4.08 -5.43
C TYR A 148 -2.19 -3.51 -4.61
N GLN A 149 -1.11 -4.27 -4.47
CA GLN A 149 0.09 -3.86 -3.75
C GLN A 149 1.33 -4.26 -4.53
N THR A 150 2.29 -3.33 -4.64
CA THR A 150 3.60 -3.65 -5.21
C THR A 150 4.50 -4.23 -4.12
N VAL A 151 5.05 -5.41 -4.36
CA VAL A 151 5.82 -6.21 -3.39
C VAL A 151 7.20 -6.50 -3.94
N MET A 152 8.23 -6.27 -3.13
CA MET A 152 9.62 -6.61 -3.44
C MET A 152 9.90 -8.03 -2.95
N VAL A 153 10.49 -8.84 -3.82
CA VAL A 153 10.91 -10.21 -3.54
C VAL A 153 12.40 -10.21 -3.27
N TYR A 154 12.79 -10.68 -2.09
CA TYR A 154 14.18 -10.76 -1.67
C TYR A 154 14.79 -12.12 -1.99
N ASP A 155 16.12 -12.19 -2.05
CA ASP A 155 16.91 -13.40 -2.26
C ASP A 155 16.64 -14.50 -1.22
N THR A 156 16.32 -14.09 0.01
CA THR A 156 15.85 -14.94 1.11
C THR A 156 14.47 -15.56 0.87
N GLY A 157 13.76 -15.16 -0.19
CA GLY A 157 12.38 -15.55 -0.48
C GLY A 157 11.33 -14.74 0.29
N ILE A 158 11.75 -13.75 1.08
CA ILE A 158 10.85 -12.84 1.79
C ILE A 158 10.18 -11.90 0.79
N ARG A 159 8.90 -11.64 0.99
CA ARG A 159 8.07 -10.72 0.21
C ARG A 159 7.69 -9.53 1.08
N ILE A 160 8.18 -8.33 0.77
CA ILE A 160 7.86 -7.10 1.53
C ILE A 160 7.24 -6.06 0.59
N GLY A 161 6.05 -5.58 0.94
CA GLY A 161 5.38 -4.50 0.23
C GLY A 161 6.21 -3.22 0.21
N VAL A 162 6.27 -2.55 -0.95
CA VAL A 162 6.81 -1.18 -1.08
C VAL A 162 6.00 -0.20 -0.21
N THR A 163 4.71 -0.48 -0.06
CA THR A 163 3.80 0.10 0.91
C THR A 163 3.35 -0.99 1.87
N GLU A 164 2.89 -0.66 3.08
CA GLU A 164 2.35 -1.67 3.99
C GLU A 164 0.88 -1.99 3.68
N SER A 165 0.18 -1.01 3.13
CA SER A 165 -1.24 -1.11 2.77
C SER A 165 -1.43 -1.44 1.29
N PHE A 166 -2.41 -2.29 1.03
CA PHE A 166 -2.97 -2.47 -0.30
C PHE A 166 -3.68 -1.20 -0.75
N ILE A 167 -3.52 -0.84 -2.02
CA ILE A 167 -4.07 0.37 -2.59
C ILE A 167 -5.30 0.02 -3.42
N TYR A 168 -6.39 0.76 -3.17
CA TYR A 168 -7.58 0.72 -4.01
C TYR A 168 -7.29 1.44 -5.31
N GLY A 169 -7.51 0.79 -6.46
CA GLY A 169 -7.26 1.42 -7.75
C GLY A 169 -7.11 0.43 -8.88
N ASN A 170 -6.59 0.90 -10.01
CA ASN A 170 -6.34 0.06 -11.17
C ASN A 170 -5.00 -0.67 -11.03
N LYS A 171 -5.00 -1.96 -11.37
CA LYS A 171 -3.78 -2.80 -11.46
C LYS A 171 -2.66 -2.12 -12.25
N SER A 172 -3.02 -1.48 -13.38
CA SER A 172 -2.08 -0.78 -14.27
C SER A 172 -1.28 0.32 -13.59
N ASP A 173 -1.82 1.02 -12.59
CA ASP A 173 -1.06 2.06 -11.89
C ASP A 173 0.01 1.43 -10.97
N GLN A 174 -0.29 0.28 -10.35
CA GLN A 174 0.68 -0.47 -9.54
C GLN A 174 1.72 -1.16 -10.42
N GLU A 175 1.31 -1.74 -11.55
CA GLU A 175 2.23 -2.32 -12.53
C GLU A 175 3.20 -1.26 -13.09
N ALA A 176 2.73 -0.05 -13.38
CA ALA A 176 3.60 1.05 -13.82
C ALA A 176 4.63 1.45 -12.74
N ILE A 177 4.28 1.35 -11.45
CA ILE A 177 5.22 1.59 -10.35
C ILE A 177 6.22 0.43 -10.25
N ALA A 178 5.74 -0.81 -10.33
CA ALA A 178 6.58 -2.00 -10.34
C ALA A 178 7.59 -1.96 -11.48
N ASP A 179 7.16 -1.59 -12.69
CA ASP A 179 8.01 -1.47 -13.88
C ASP A 179 9.08 -0.38 -13.71
N LYS A 180 8.74 0.74 -13.06
CA LYS A 180 9.72 1.78 -12.72
C LYS A 180 10.77 1.28 -11.73
N ILE A 181 10.35 0.55 -10.70
CA ILE A 181 11.29 -0.03 -9.72
C ILE A 181 12.17 -1.08 -10.40
N ARG A 182 11.59 -1.96 -11.22
CA ARG A 182 12.34 -2.97 -12.01
C ARG A 182 13.36 -2.31 -12.93
N THR A 183 12.96 -1.27 -13.66
CA THR A 183 13.84 -0.51 -14.56
C THR A 183 14.97 0.16 -13.78
N PHE A 184 14.66 0.77 -12.63
CA PHE A 184 15.65 1.43 -11.78
C PHE A 184 16.67 0.44 -11.19
N LEU A 185 16.21 -0.72 -10.72
CA LEU A 185 17.06 -1.76 -10.15
C LEU A 185 17.71 -2.68 -11.21
N ARG A 186 17.35 -2.52 -12.49
CA ARG A 186 17.75 -3.40 -13.61
C ARG A 186 17.44 -4.89 -13.35
N LEU A 187 16.36 -5.13 -12.62
CA LEU A 187 15.84 -6.46 -12.34
C LEU A 187 15.25 -7.01 -13.63
N GLY A 188 15.91 -8.02 -14.22
CA GLY A 188 15.54 -8.57 -15.53
C GLY A 188 16.63 -8.49 -16.59
N GLU A 189 17.77 -7.85 -16.34
CA GLU A 189 18.95 -7.94 -17.20
C GLU A 189 19.70 -9.26 -16.93
N ARG A 190 18.99 -10.38 -17.15
CA ARG A 190 19.61 -11.70 -17.22
C ARG A 190 20.38 -11.75 -18.55
N PRO A 191 21.68 -12.09 -18.57
CA PRO A 191 22.41 -12.22 -19.83
C PRO A 191 21.81 -13.37 -20.63
N GLY A 192 21.24 -13.05 -21.80
CA GLY A 192 20.95 -13.96 -22.91
C GLY A 192 20.03 -15.14 -22.61
N VAL A 193 18.71 -14.93 -22.68
CA VAL A 193 17.87 -15.92 -23.37
C VAL A 193 17.80 -15.44 -24.81
N VAL A 194 18.50 -16.16 -25.68
CA VAL A 194 18.48 -15.99 -27.13
C VAL A 194 17.03 -16.04 -27.60
N ASP A 195 16.63 -15.00 -28.34
CA ASP A 195 15.41 -14.97 -29.14
C ASP A 195 15.32 -16.24 -29.99
N GLY A 196 14.34 -17.07 -29.66
CA GLY A 196 13.94 -18.24 -30.43
C GLY A 196 12.58 -17.99 -31.08
N ASP A 197 12.46 -16.92 -31.86
CA ASP A 197 11.36 -16.79 -32.81
C ASP A 197 11.45 -17.94 -33.82
N THR A 198 10.41 -18.79 -33.93
CA THR A 198 9.80 -19.20 -35.21
C THR A 198 8.59 -20.13 -34.98
N SER A 199 7.42 -19.56 -35.28
CA SER A 199 6.20 -20.12 -35.88
C SER A 199 5.42 -21.29 -35.24
N SER A 200 4.17 -20.96 -34.94
CA SER A 200 2.94 -21.76 -35.06
C SER A 200 3.02 -23.06 -35.89
N SER A 201 2.60 -24.18 -35.28
CA SER A 201 1.84 -25.23 -35.97
C SER A 201 0.91 -25.95 -34.98
N SER A 202 -0.28 -26.22 -35.49
CA SER A 202 -1.51 -26.75 -34.89
C SER A 202 -1.51 -28.25 -34.61
N GLY A 203 -2.34 -28.65 -33.63
CA GLY A 203 -3.00 -29.96 -33.53
C GLY A 203 -2.23 -31.05 -32.79
N ASP A 204 -2.73 -31.48 -31.62
CA ASP A 204 -3.42 -32.77 -31.50
C ASP A 204 -3.79 -33.01 -30.02
N GLU A 205 -5.06 -33.35 -29.82
CA GLU A 205 -5.64 -33.76 -28.55
C GLU A 205 -5.30 -35.22 -28.29
N GLU A 206 -4.73 -35.55 -27.13
CA GLU A 206 -4.76 -36.92 -26.63
C GLU A 206 -5.34 -36.99 -25.21
N ASP A 207 -6.39 -37.80 -25.16
CA ASP A 207 -7.24 -38.20 -24.04
C ASP A 207 -6.45 -38.61 -22.79
N PHE A 208 -6.80 -37.98 -21.66
CA PHE A 208 -6.59 -38.61 -20.35
C PHE A 208 -7.87 -39.36 -19.96
N GLU A 209 -7.77 -40.68 -20.04
CA GLU A 209 -8.79 -41.68 -19.72
C GLU A 209 -9.36 -41.48 -18.30
N HIS A 210 -10.67 -41.24 -18.23
CA HIS A 210 -11.44 -41.12 -16.99
C HIS A 210 -11.66 -42.53 -16.42
N VAL A 211 -11.06 -42.83 -15.27
CA VAL A 211 -11.30 -44.09 -14.56
C VAL A 211 -12.60 -43.96 -13.77
N ASP A 212 -13.64 -44.66 -14.23
CA ASP A 212 -14.94 -44.74 -13.56
C ASP A 212 -14.84 -45.50 -12.21
N PRO A 213 -15.44 -44.99 -11.12
CA PRO A 213 -15.34 -45.59 -9.78
C PRO A 213 -16.39 -46.68 -9.51
N GLU A 214 -16.67 -47.59 -10.46
CA GLU A 214 -17.69 -48.65 -10.30
C GLU A 214 -17.15 -50.08 -10.10
N GLU A 215 -15.87 -50.25 -9.77
CA GLU A 215 -15.29 -51.59 -9.53
C GLU A 215 -14.79 -51.78 -8.09
N LEU A 216 -15.68 -51.54 -7.11
CA LEU A 216 -15.51 -52.09 -5.76
C LEU A 216 -16.88 -52.54 -5.20
N LYS A 217 -17.41 -53.62 -5.77
CA LYS A 217 -18.33 -54.50 -5.03
C LYS A 217 -17.50 -55.64 -4.48
N ASP A 218 -17.56 -55.83 -3.17
CA ASP A 218 -17.67 -57.13 -2.53
C ASP A 218 -18.36 -56.98 -1.16
N ASP A 219 -19.49 -57.68 -1.04
CA ASP A 219 -20.02 -58.34 0.15
C ASP A 219 -20.34 -57.57 1.43
N LEU A 220 -21.31 -56.64 1.38
CA LEU A 220 -22.33 -56.58 2.46
C LEU A 220 -23.60 -55.86 1.99
N GLY A 221 -24.59 -56.64 1.53
CA GLY A 221 -25.89 -56.10 1.14
C GLY A 221 -26.68 -55.50 2.32
N LYS A 222 -26.94 -54.20 2.26
CA LYS A 222 -28.28 -53.55 2.46
C LYS A 222 -28.16 -52.02 2.45
N PRO A 223 -29.14 -51.30 1.86
CA PRO A 223 -29.11 -49.83 1.78
C PRO A 223 -29.72 -49.15 3.02
N LEU A 224 -29.13 -48.03 3.42
CA LEU A 224 -29.81 -46.86 4.00
C LEU A 224 -29.18 -45.61 3.39
#